data_AF-A0A1S6KZI0-F1
#
_entry.id   AF-A0A1S6KZI0-F1
#
_cell.length_a   1.000
_cell.length_b   1.000
_cell.length_c   1.000
_cell.angle_alpha   90.00
_cell.angle_beta   90.00
_cell.angle_gamma   90.00
#
_symmetry.space_group_name_H-M   'P 1'
#
loop_
_entity.id
_entity.type
_entity.pdbx_description
1 polymer ?
#
loop_
_entity_poly.entity_id
_entity_poly.type
_entity_poly.pdbx_seq_one_letter_code
_entity_poly.pdbx_strand_id
1 'polypeptide(L)'
;PIHNKRWYYDVYDACARFNCGIEGWHTESGPGVFEAALEFSGVAEMADRASLFKYAVRGVSTDHGLTPCFMAKPRQGLPGNSGHMHVSLVDADGQNLLARQGDSDQDAPWPDLAGLSDLGRHFLAGILTGLPDIMPMLAPTVNSYKRLVENFWAPVTVSWGLEHRASSIRIIAPPTAKPSATRFEVRVPGAD
;
A
#
# COMPACT_ATOMS: atom_id res chain seq x y z
N PRO A 1 15.36 -9.20 12.55
CA PRO A 1 16.59 -8.37 12.43
C PRO A 1 17.61 -8.67 13.55
N ILE A 2 18.90 -8.78 13.21
CA ILE A 2 19.98 -9.00 14.19
C ILE A 2 20.36 -7.69 14.89
N HIS A 3 20.50 -6.60 14.13
CA HIS A 3 20.68 -5.25 14.65
C HIS A 3 19.34 -4.64 15.09
N ASN A 4 19.36 -3.81 16.14
CA ASN A 4 18.18 -3.13 16.69
C ASN A 4 17.00 -4.07 17.02
N LYS A 5 17.29 -5.34 17.36
CA LYS A 5 16.29 -6.36 17.66
C LYS A 5 15.31 -5.91 18.74
N ARG A 6 15.80 -5.26 19.79
CA ARG A 6 14.96 -4.76 20.89
C ARG A 6 13.96 -3.70 20.40
N TRP A 7 14.44 -2.66 19.71
CA TRP A 7 13.59 -1.63 19.10
C TRP A 7 12.52 -2.25 18.18
N TYR A 8 12.90 -3.23 17.36
CA TYR A 8 11.98 -3.90 16.46
C TYR A 8 10.79 -4.54 17.19
N TYR A 9 11.04 -5.26 18.29
CA TYR A 9 9.97 -5.89 19.08
C TYR A 9 9.21 -4.86 19.93
N ASP A 10 9.89 -3.87 20.50
CA ASP A 10 9.25 -2.82 21.29
C ASP A 10 8.25 -2.02 20.43
N VAL A 11 8.58 -1.75 19.16
CA VAL A 11 7.65 -1.14 18.18
C VAL A 11 6.46 -2.06 17.89
N TYR A 12 6.72 -3.35 17.61
CA TYR A 12 5.67 -4.32 17.32
C TYR A 12 4.67 -4.43 18.49
N ASP A 13 5.19 -4.59 19.71
CA ASP A 13 4.39 -4.74 20.92
C ASP A 13 3.63 -3.45 21.25
N ALA A 14 4.24 -2.27 21.05
CA ALA A 14 3.55 -1.00 21.24
C ALA A 14 2.40 -0.83 20.24
N CYS A 15 2.62 -1.17 18.96
CA CYS A 15 1.60 -1.10 17.93
C CYS A 15 0.45 -2.08 18.19
N ALA A 16 0.74 -3.27 18.72
CA ALA A 16 -0.29 -4.22 19.14
C ALA A 16 -1.17 -3.66 20.28
N ARG A 17 -0.57 -2.96 21.25
CA ARG A 17 -1.31 -2.32 22.36
C ARG A 17 -2.07 -1.05 21.93
N PHE A 18 -1.54 -0.33 20.95
CA PHE A 18 -2.07 0.97 20.49
C PHE A 18 -3.08 0.84 19.35
N ASN A 19 -3.52 -0.39 19.04
CA ASN A 19 -4.48 -0.72 17.99
C ASN A 19 -4.04 -0.30 16.58
N CYS A 20 -2.75 -0.46 16.27
CA CYS A 20 -2.24 -0.21 14.92
C CYS A 20 -2.40 -1.43 13.98
N GLY A 21 -2.76 -2.61 14.51
CA GLY A 21 -3.09 -3.81 13.74
C GLY A 21 -2.01 -4.22 12.74
N ILE A 22 -0.80 -4.58 13.18
CA ILE A 22 0.27 -5.00 12.27
C ILE A 22 0.08 -6.47 11.88
N GLU A 23 -0.13 -6.76 10.59
CA GLU A 23 -0.18 -8.12 10.04
C GLU A 23 1.19 -8.60 9.53
N GLY A 24 2.07 -7.67 9.16
CA GLY A 24 3.42 -7.94 8.70
C GLY A 24 4.40 -6.89 9.20
N TRP A 25 5.56 -7.32 9.69
CA TRP A 25 6.64 -6.45 10.14
C TRP A 25 7.95 -7.09 9.71
N HIS A 26 8.72 -6.42 8.85
CA HIS A 26 9.98 -6.97 8.36
C HIS A 26 10.92 -5.85 7.88
N THR A 27 12.15 -6.24 7.57
CA THR A 27 13.11 -5.37 6.88
C THR A 27 12.77 -5.28 5.40
N GLU A 28 13.05 -4.14 4.79
CA GLU A 28 12.81 -3.90 3.36
C GLU A 28 14.10 -3.47 2.64
N SER A 29 14.00 -3.28 1.34
CA SER A 29 15.09 -2.87 0.47
C SER A 29 15.71 -1.54 0.91
N GLY A 30 16.93 -1.61 1.45
CA GLY A 30 17.71 -0.44 1.83
C GLY A 30 18.22 -0.50 3.29
N PRO A 31 19.30 0.22 3.60
CA PRO A 31 19.87 0.20 4.94
C PRO A 31 18.92 0.84 5.96
N GLY A 32 18.47 0.04 6.93
CA GLY A 32 17.62 0.50 8.04
C GLY A 32 16.15 0.71 7.68
N VAL A 33 15.69 0.20 6.54
CA VAL A 33 14.28 0.29 6.12
C VAL A 33 13.49 -0.88 6.72
N PHE A 34 12.34 -0.55 7.29
CA PHE A 34 11.36 -1.51 7.79
C PHE A 34 10.00 -1.24 7.15
N GLU A 35 9.28 -2.30 6.84
CA GLU A 35 7.92 -2.25 6.31
C GLU A 35 6.96 -2.86 7.32
N ALA A 36 5.89 -2.12 7.62
CA ALA A 36 4.72 -2.63 8.33
C ALA A 36 3.55 -2.74 7.36
N ALA A 37 3.01 -3.94 7.22
CA ALA A 37 1.68 -4.14 6.67
C ALA A 37 0.68 -4.03 7.81
N LEU A 38 -0.26 -3.09 7.69
CA LEU A 38 -1.36 -2.95 8.63
C LEU A 38 -2.55 -3.75 8.13
N GLU A 39 -3.18 -4.51 9.02
CA GLU A 39 -4.41 -5.25 8.78
C GLU A 39 -5.49 -4.27 8.32
N PHE A 40 -6.15 -4.62 7.21
CA PHE A 40 -7.18 -3.81 6.61
C PHE A 40 -8.34 -3.54 7.59
N SER A 41 -8.96 -2.38 7.46
CA SER A 41 -10.22 -2.04 8.15
C SER A 41 -11.05 -1.11 7.27
N GLY A 42 -12.18 -0.64 7.80
CA GLY A 42 -12.94 0.45 7.22
C GLY A 42 -12.08 1.71 7.02
N VAL A 43 -12.45 2.53 6.03
CA VAL A 43 -11.61 3.65 5.54
C VAL A 43 -11.21 4.63 6.65
N ALA A 44 -12.15 5.03 7.51
CA ALA A 44 -11.88 5.97 8.60
C ALA A 44 -10.88 5.38 9.62
N GLU A 45 -11.12 4.15 10.07
CA GLU A 45 -10.22 3.48 11.01
C GLU A 45 -8.84 3.23 10.39
N MET A 46 -8.76 2.90 9.10
CA MET A 46 -7.48 2.71 8.42
C MET A 46 -6.65 4.01 8.36
N ALA A 47 -7.30 5.16 8.15
CA ALA A 47 -6.62 6.46 8.20
C ALA A 47 -6.07 6.77 9.61
N ASP A 48 -6.85 6.44 10.65
CA ASP A 48 -6.41 6.58 12.04
C ASP A 48 -5.25 5.63 12.34
N ARG A 49 -5.37 4.33 12.00
CA ARG A 49 -4.32 3.32 12.21
C ARG A 49 -3.00 3.71 11.57
N ALA A 50 -3.01 4.23 10.34
CA ALA A 50 -1.80 4.68 9.67
C ALA A 50 -1.12 5.85 10.42
N SER A 51 -1.91 6.79 10.92
CA SER A 51 -1.43 7.94 11.70
C SER A 51 -0.88 7.50 13.08
N LEU A 52 -1.62 6.63 13.76
CA LEU A 52 -1.24 6.05 15.05
C LEU A 52 0.02 5.18 14.93
N PHE A 53 0.19 4.44 13.84
CA PHE A 53 1.41 3.69 13.56
C PHE A 53 2.63 4.61 13.47
N LYS A 54 2.56 5.67 12.65
CA LYS A 54 3.65 6.66 12.57
C LYS A 54 3.96 7.28 13.94
N TYR A 55 2.92 7.58 14.73
CA TYR A 55 3.07 8.11 16.09
C TYR A 55 3.74 7.11 17.05
N ALA A 56 3.27 5.87 17.11
CA ALA A 56 3.79 4.83 17.97
C ALA A 56 5.27 4.52 17.65
N VAL A 57 5.61 4.40 16.36
CA VAL A 57 6.99 4.19 15.91
C VAL A 57 7.89 5.33 16.38
N ARG A 58 7.47 6.60 16.23
CA ARG A 58 8.24 7.76 16.70
C ARG A 58 8.39 7.78 18.23
N GLY A 59 7.32 7.49 18.96
CA GLY A 59 7.31 7.44 20.41
C GLY A 59 8.30 6.41 20.94
N VAL A 60 8.17 5.15 20.52
CA VAL A 60 9.08 4.07 20.94
C VAL A 60 10.52 4.37 20.55
N SER A 61 10.76 4.88 19.34
CA SER A 61 12.12 5.12 18.85
C SER A 61 12.92 6.12 19.68
N THR A 62 12.23 7.04 20.37
CA THR A 62 12.87 8.01 21.26
C THR A 62 13.64 7.31 22.39
N ASP A 63 13.08 6.25 22.97
CA ASP A 63 13.71 5.46 24.05
C ASP A 63 14.94 4.67 23.59
N HIS A 64 15.07 4.47 22.27
CA HIS A 64 16.20 3.79 21.65
C HIS A 64 17.23 4.73 21.05
N GLY A 65 17.05 6.06 21.18
CA GLY A 65 17.93 7.05 20.55
C GLY A 65 17.89 7.01 19.02
N LEU A 66 16.78 6.55 18.44
CA LEU A 66 16.58 6.44 16.99
C LEU A 66 15.58 7.51 16.51
N THR A 67 15.78 8.00 15.29
CA THR A 67 14.84 8.91 14.63
C THR A 67 14.26 8.27 13.38
N PRO A 68 13.01 7.76 13.43
CA PRO A 68 12.32 7.22 12.28
C PRO A 68 12.11 8.29 11.22
N CYS A 69 12.31 7.93 9.96
CA CYS A 69 12.12 8.82 8.83
C CYS A 69 11.07 8.26 7.89
N PHE A 70 9.96 8.98 7.77
CA PHE A 70 8.84 8.64 6.88
C PHE A 70 8.85 9.44 5.57
N MET A 71 9.86 10.30 5.36
CA MET A 71 10.00 11.05 4.10
C MET A 71 10.00 10.08 2.91
N ALA A 72 9.28 10.38 1.83
CA ALA A 72 9.22 9.52 0.65
C ALA A 72 10.60 9.19 0.04
N LYS A 73 11.52 10.15 0.04
CA LYS A 73 12.91 9.94 -0.38
C LYS A 73 13.86 10.49 0.69
N PRO A 74 14.30 9.68 1.67
CA PRO A 74 15.13 10.17 2.76
C PRO A 74 16.58 10.37 2.33
N ARG A 75 17.06 9.61 1.35
CA ARG A 75 18.45 9.67 0.86
C ARG A 75 18.52 9.46 -0.65
N GLN A 76 19.28 10.32 -1.33
CA GLN A 76 19.57 10.18 -2.75
C GLN A 76 20.37 8.88 -3.02
N GLY A 77 20.07 8.21 -4.13
CA GLY A 77 20.74 6.97 -4.55
C GLY A 77 20.29 5.70 -3.80
N LEU A 78 19.40 5.79 -2.81
CA LEU A 78 18.81 4.64 -2.11
C LEU A 78 17.31 4.52 -2.41
N PRO A 79 16.69 3.34 -2.15
CA PRO A 79 15.24 3.20 -2.22
C PRO A 79 14.50 4.24 -1.38
N GLY A 80 13.28 4.60 -1.82
CA GLY A 80 12.39 5.51 -1.10
C GLY A 80 11.45 4.76 -0.17
N ASN A 81 10.79 5.50 0.73
CA ASN A 81 9.74 4.98 1.59
C ASN A 81 8.37 5.10 0.90
N SER A 82 7.71 3.98 0.67
CA SER A 82 6.36 3.90 0.10
C SER A 82 5.28 3.85 1.17
N GLY A 83 4.08 4.31 0.82
CA GLY A 83 2.85 4.11 1.59
C GLY A 83 1.77 3.52 0.70
N HIS A 84 1.92 2.26 0.28
CA HIS A 84 0.94 1.65 -0.62
C HIS A 84 -0.40 1.49 0.09
N MET A 85 -1.48 1.76 -0.63
CA MET A 85 -2.84 1.62 -0.11
C MET A 85 -3.55 0.50 -0.85
N HIS A 86 -4.01 -0.50 -0.10
CA HIS A 86 -4.86 -1.56 -0.63
C HIS A 86 -6.33 -1.19 -0.45
N VAL A 87 -7.11 -1.23 -1.52
CA VAL A 87 -8.52 -0.84 -1.52
C VAL A 87 -9.36 -1.96 -2.11
N SER A 88 -10.39 -2.35 -1.36
CA SER A 88 -11.45 -3.26 -1.79
C SER A 88 -12.81 -2.68 -1.49
N LEU A 89 -13.83 -3.06 -2.26
CA LEU A 89 -15.23 -2.76 -1.97
C LEU A 89 -15.93 -4.04 -1.56
N VAL A 90 -16.63 -4.01 -0.42
CA VAL A 90 -17.45 -5.10 0.08
C VAL A 90 -18.86 -4.61 0.35
N ASP A 91 -19.85 -5.48 0.18
CA ASP A 91 -21.22 -5.18 0.62
C ASP A 91 -21.42 -5.41 2.13
N ALA A 92 -22.66 -5.23 2.59
CA ALA A 92 -23.02 -5.40 4.00
C ALA A 92 -22.86 -6.86 4.50
N ASP A 93 -22.87 -7.84 3.59
CA ASP A 93 -22.69 -9.25 3.89
C ASP A 93 -21.20 -9.68 3.80
N GLY A 94 -20.31 -8.73 3.47
CA GLY A 94 -18.87 -8.95 3.35
C GLY A 94 -18.44 -9.55 2.00
N GLN A 95 -19.32 -9.62 1.00
CA GLN A 95 -18.96 -10.08 -0.34
C GLN A 95 -18.14 -9.02 -1.05
N ASN A 96 -17.01 -9.44 -1.62
CA ASN A 96 -16.15 -8.56 -2.41
C ASN A 96 -16.78 -8.22 -3.75
N LEU A 97 -17.12 -6.94 -3.94
CA LEU A 97 -17.82 -6.43 -5.12
C LEU A 97 -16.90 -6.17 -6.32
N LEU A 98 -15.59 -6.15 -6.10
CA LEU A 98 -14.60 -6.00 -7.18
C LEU A 98 -14.32 -7.32 -7.90
N ALA A 99 -14.57 -8.44 -7.23
CA ALA A 99 -14.37 -9.77 -7.77
C ALA A 99 -15.55 -10.22 -8.63
N ARG A 100 -15.25 -10.84 -9.77
CA ARG A 100 -16.29 -11.57 -10.52
C ARG A 100 -16.73 -12.78 -9.71
N GLN A 101 -18.04 -12.98 -9.62
CA GLN A 101 -18.62 -14.17 -9.00
C GLN A 101 -18.72 -15.27 -10.04
N GLY A 102 -18.26 -16.48 -9.71
CA GLY A 102 -18.22 -17.61 -10.65
C GLY A 102 -16.97 -17.61 -11.53
N ASP A 103 -17.12 -18.09 -12.76
CA ASP A 103 -16.01 -18.24 -13.70
C ASP A 103 -15.51 -16.89 -14.22
N SER A 104 -14.23 -16.87 -14.63
CA SER A 104 -13.63 -15.70 -15.27
C SER A 104 -14.33 -15.39 -16.60
N ASP A 105 -14.42 -14.10 -16.91
CA ASP A 105 -15.00 -13.62 -18.16
C ASP A 105 -14.11 -14.00 -19.35
N GLN A 106 -14.58 -14.95 -20.15
CA GLN A 106 -13.85 -15.45 -21.32
C GLN A 106 -13.78 -14.42 -22.45
N ASP A 107 -14.71 -13.45 -22.45
CA ASP A 107 -14.81 -12.39 -23.45
C ASP A 107 -14.23 -11.07 -22.94
N ALA A 108 -13.46 -11.11 -21.83
CA ALA A 108 -12.87 -9.92 -21.25
C ALA A 108 -11.98 -9.20 -22.29
N PRO A 109 -12.15 -7.90 -22.51
CA PRO A 109 -11.34 -7.14 -23.47
C PRO A 109 -9.84 -7.20 -23.16
N TRP A 110 -9.50 -7.41 -21.88
CA TRP A 110 -8.15 -7.72 -21.41
C TRP A 110 -8.20 -8.98 -20.54
N PRO A 111 -7.45 -10.05 -20.88
CA PRO A 111 -7.42 -11.29 -20.10
C PRO A 111 -7.06 -11.07 -18.61
N ASP A 112 -6.18 -10.11 -18.34
CA ASP A 112 -5.74 -9.75 -16.99
C ASP A 112 -6.88 -9.16 -16.11
N LEU A 113 -8.01 -8.77 -16.71
CA LEU A 113 -9.20 -8.26 -16.03
C LEU A 113 -10.35 -9.27 -16.02
N ALA A 114 -10.13 -10.50 -16.46
CA ALA A 114 -11.17 -11.53 -16.53
C ALA A 114 -11.73 -11.90 -15.15
N GLY A 115 -10.91 -11.80 -14.10
CA GLY A 115 -11.30 -12.04 -12.70
C GLY A 115 -12.01 -10.87 -12.01
N LEU A 116 -12.09 -9.69 -12.63
CA LEU A 116 -12.82 -8.54 -12.08
C LEU A 116 -14.29 -8.53 -12.51
N SER A 117 -15.13 -8.06 -11.60
CA SER A 117 -16.51 -7.68 -11.93
C SER A 117 -16.53 -6.45 -12.83
N ASP A 118 -17.68 -6.17 -13.45
CA ASP A 118 -17.83 -4.95 -14.26
C ASP A 118 -17.67 -3.70 -13.37
N LEU A 119 -18.17 -3.74 -12.14
CA LEU A 119 -17.91 -2.69 -11.14
C LEU A 119 -16.40 -2.53 -10.86
N GLY A 120 -15.66 -3.63 -10.70
CA GLY A 120 -14.21 -3.59 -10.51
C GLY A 120 -13.48 -2.95 -11.68
N ARG A 121 -13.89 -3.23 -12.92
CA ARG A 121 -13.34 -2.60 -14.13
C ARG A 121 -13.66 -1.10 -14.19
N HIS A 122 -14.88 -0.70 -13.85
CA HIS A 122 -15.27 0.71 -13.76
C HIS A 122 -14.51 1.45 -12.66
N PHE A 123 -14.33 0.81 -11.50
CA PHE A 123 -13.56 1.35 -10.39
C PHE A 123 -12.09 1.59 -10.80
N LEU A 124 -11.48 0.62 -11.48
CA LEU A 124 -10.14 0.75 -12.05
C LEU A 124 -10.06 1.94 -13.03
N ALA A 125 -11.00 2.04 -13.96
CA ALA A 125 -11.05 3.16 -14.92
C ALA A 125 -11.18 4.52 -14.22
N GLY A 126 -11.99 4.60 -13.16
CA GLY A 126 -12.14 5.80 -12.34
C GLY A 126 -10.83 6.18 -11.64
N ILE A 127 -10.14 5.22 -11.01
CA ILE A 127 -8.84 5.46 -10.38
C ILE A 127 -7.84 5.97 -11.42
N LEU A 128 -7.69 5.29 -12.55
CA LEU A 128 -6.71 5.68 -13.57
C LEU A 128 -7.00 7.09 -14.12
N THR A 129 -8.27 7.43 -14.30
CA THR A 129 -8.69 8.74 -14.81
C THR A 129 -8.41 9.85 -13.78
N GLY A 130 -8.77 9.63 -12.51
CA GLY A 130 -8.65 10.65 -11.46
C GLY A 130 -7.27 10.71 -10.79
N LEU A 131 -6.41 9.69 -10.98
CA LEU A 131 -5.11 9.61 -10.32
C LEU A 131 -4.25 10.88 -10.52
N PRO A 132 -4.11 11.44 -11.73
CA PRO A 132 -3.38 12.70 -11.93
C PRO A 132 -3.92 13.87 -11.12
N ASP A 133 -5.26 13.96 -10.99
CA ASP A 133 -5.93 15.08 -10.34
C ASP A 133 -5.78 15.05 -8.81
N ILE A 134 -5.66 13.85 -8.22
CA ILE A 134 -5.50 13.67 -6.78
C ILE A 134 -4.04 13.50 -6.34
N MET A 135 -3.08 13.61 -7.26
CA MET A 135 -1.64 13.49 -6.95
C MET A 135 -1.19 14.37 -5.77
N PRO A 136 -1.63 15.64 -5.63
CA PRO A 136 -1.26 16.46 -4.47
C PRO A 136 -1.72 15.89 -3.12
N MET A 137 -2.73 15.02 -3.10
CA MET A 137 -3.15 14.33 -1.87
C MET A 137 -2.31 13.09 -1.58
N LEU A 138 -1.83 12.40 -2.63
CA LEU A 138 -1.05 11.15 -2.52
C LEU A 138 0.47 11.39 -2.41
N ALA A 139 0.95 12.49 -2.98
CA ALA A 139 2.34 12.92 -3.03
C ALA A 139 2.40 14.42 -2.67
N PRO A 140 2.15 14.77 -1.38
CA PRO A 140 1.86 16.13 -0.97
C PRO A 140 3.10 17.04 -0.86
N THR A 141 4.31 16.48 -0.95
CA THR A 141 5.54 17.26 -0.77
C THR A 141 6.43 17.22 -2.00
N VAL A 142 7.30 18.22 -2.15
CA VAL A 142 8.38 18.20 -3.17
C VAL A 142 9.24 16.94 -3.03
N ASN A 143 9.39 16.41 -1.81
CA ASN A 143 10.16 15.21 -1.56
C ASN A 143 9.47 13.93 -2.07
N SER A 144 8.13 13.90 -2.12
CA SER A 144 7.35 12.80 -2.70
C SER A 144 7.75 12.54 -4.14
N TYR A 145 7.91 13.60 -4.94
CA TYR A 145 8.29 13.51 -6.36
C TYR A 145 9.75 13.07 -6.58
N LYS A 146 10.62 13.16 -5.57
CA LYS A 146 11.98 12.60 -5.64
C LYS A 146 12.01 11.07 -5.52
N ARG A 147 10.91 10.46 -5.05
CA ARG A 147 10.70 9.00 -5.08
C ARG A 147 10.14 8.55 -6.44
N LEU A 148 9.28 9.36 -7.05
CA LEU A 148 8.65 9.09 -8.35
C LEU A 148 9.60 9.39 -9.51
N VAL A 149 10.70 8.63 -9.56
CA VAL A 149 11.72 8.71 -10.62
C VAL A 149 11.94 7.32 -11.20
N GLU A 150 12.33 7.28 -12.47
CA GLU A 150 12.67 6.02 -13.16
C GLU A 150 13.76 5.24 -12.39
N ASN A 151 13.74 3.91 -12.51
CA ASN A 151 14.72 2.96 -11.96
C ASN A 151 14.65 2.61 -10.45
N PHE A 152 13.58 2.99 -9.73
CA PHE A 152 13.42 2.68 -8.29
C PHE A 152 12.11 1.96 -7.89
N TRP A 153 11.53 1.12 -8.76
CA TRP A 153 10.25 0.40 -8.52
C TRP A 153 9.04 1.30 -8.18
N ALA A 154 9.18 2.61 -8.36
CA ALA A 154 8.11 3.59 -8.21
C ALA A 154 7.42 3.81 -9.56
N PRO A 155 6.08 3.82 -9.61
CA PRO A 155 5.35 4.06 -10.85
C PRO A 155 5.45 5.52 -11.27
N VAL A 156 5.92 5.77 -12.48
CA VAL A 156 6.03 7.11 -13.09
C VAL A 156 4.97 7.37 -14.18
N THR A 157 4.17 6.35 -14.49
CA THR A 157 3.10 6.39 -15.48
C THR A 157 1.78 5.94 -14.86
N VAL A 158 0.68 6.61 -15.24
CA VAL A 158 -0.67 6.12 -14.96
C VAL A 158 -0.87 4.81 -15.71
N SER A 159 -0.87 3.72 -14.97
CA SER A 159 -0.79 2.35 -15.49
C SER A 159 -1.40 1.36 -14.51
N TRP A 160 -1.83 0.22 -15.03
CA TRP A 160 -2.30 -0.90 -14.24
C TRP A 160 -1.66 -2.21 -14.69
N GLY A 161 -1.72 -3.22 -13.84
CA GLY A 161 -1.35 -4.58 -14.22
C GLY A 161 -1.70 -5.60 -13.14
N LEU A 162 -2.07 -6.81 -13.57
CA LEU A 162 -2.31 -7.95 -12.67
C LEU A 162 -0.98 -8.40 -12.07
N GLU A 163 -0.88 -8.34 -10.74
CA GLU A 163 0.34 -8.62 -9.96
C GLU A 163 1.58 -7.80 -10.38
N HIS A 164 1.42 -6.74 -11.17
CA HIS A 164 2.53 -6.01 -11.75
C HIS A 164 3.07 -4.93 -10.79
N ARG A 165 4.18 -5.19 -10.11
CA ARG A 165 4.71 -4.28 -9.06
C ARG A 165 5.25 -2.94 -9.56
N ALA A 166 5.45 -2.77 -10.86
CA ALA A 166 5.88 -1.49 -11.43
C ALA A 166 4.73 -0.62 -11.95
N SER A 167 3.48 -1.12 -11.94
CA SER A 167 2.32 -0.30 -12.34
C SER A 167 1.92 0.67 -11.22
N SER A 168 1.25 1.76 -11.59
CA SER A 168 0.70 2.70 -10.59
C SER A 168 -0.39 2.07 -9.74
N ILE A 169 -1.21 1.23 -10.38
CA ILE A 169 -2.26 0.43 -9.75
C ILE A 169 -1.93 -1.03 -9.99
N ARG A 170 -1.59 -1.78 -8.94
CA ARG A 170 -1.45 -3.23 -9.02
C ARG A 170 -2.77 -3.89 -8.70
N ILE A 171 -3.21 -4.77 -9.57
CA ILE A 171 -4.44 -5.54 -9.38
C ILE A 171 -4.05 -6.86 -8.73
N ILE A 172 -4.70 -7.19 -7.62
CA ILE A 172 -4.57 -8.49 -6.95
C ILE A 172 -5.96 -9.12 -7.04
N ALA A 173 -6.12 -10.12 -7.90
CA ALA A 173 -7.41 -10.71 -8.26
C ALA A 173 -7.20 -12.15 -8.77
N PRO A 174 -8.26 -12.94 -9.00
CA PRO A 174 -8.12 -14.20 -9.73
C PRO A 174 -7.42 -14.01 -11.09
N PRO A 175 -6.60 -14.98 -11.52
CA PRO A 175 -6.34 -16.27 -10.88
C PRO A 175 -5.23 -16.24 -9.80
N THR A 176 -4.58 -15.10 -9.56
CA THR A 176 -3.41 -15.02 -8.64
C THR A 176 -3.81 -14.94 -7.17
N ALA A 177 -5.05 -14.50 -6.90
CA ALA A 177 -5.65 -14.45 -5.57
C ALA A 177 -7.07 -15.01 -5.56
N LYS A 178 -7.57 -15.36 -4.37
CA LYS A 178 -8.97 -15.77 -4.19
C LYS A 178 -9.91 -14.58 -4.48
N PRO A 179 -11.14 -14.79 -4.98
CA PRO A 179 -12.10 -13.72 -5.22
C PRO A 179 -12.31 -12.79 -4.02
N SER A 180 -12.40 -13.34 -2.80
CA SER A 180 -12.56 -12.53 -1.58
C SER A 180 -11.39 -11.59 -1.28
N ALA A 181 -10.19 -11.90 -1.77
CA ALA A 181 -8.97 -11.09 -1.59
C ALA A 181 -8.77 -10.04 -2.69
N THR A 182 -9.74 -9.89 -3.62
CA THR A 182 -9.63 -8.99 -4.77
C THR A 182 -9.52 -7.53 -4.32
N ARG A 183 -8.46 -6.85 -4.74
CA ARG A 183 -8.20 -5.45 -4.35
C ARG A 183 -7.26 -4.76 -5.33
N PHE A 184 -7.29 -3.44 -5.27
CA PHE A 184 -6.33 -2.58 -5.96
C PHE A 184 -5.28 -2.08 -4.96
N GLU A 185 -4.01 -2.20 -5.31
CA GLU A 185 -2.90 -1.59 -4.59
C GLU A 185 -2.52 -0.29 -5.32
N VAL A 186 -2.79 0.86 -4.70
CA VAL A 186 -2.36 2.19 -5.17
C VAL A 186 -0.93 2.41 -4.69
N ARG A 187 0.03 2.43 -5.62
CA ARG A 187 1.48 2.34 -5.31
C ARG A 187 2.22 3.67 -5.34
N VAL A 188 1.54 4.70 -5.84
CA VAL A 188 2.09 6.06 -5.98
C VAL A 188 2.44 6.72 -4.64
N PRO A 189 1.63 6.62 -3.57
CA PRO A 189 1.88 7.37 -2.35
C PRO A 189 3.22 7.03 -1.69
N GLY A 190 3.86 8.07 -1.14
CA GLY A 190 4.99 7.93 -0.24
C GLY A 190 4.52 7.62 1.19
N ALA A 191 5.48 7.31 2.06
CA ALA A 191 5.20 7.18 3.48
C ALA A 191 5.05 8.55 4.19
N ASP A 192 5.19 9.68 3.48
CA ASP A 192 5.17 11.03 4.04
C ASP A 192 3.79 11.52 4.47
#